data_AF-A0A927NHG5-F1
#
_entry.id   AF-A0A927NHG5-F1
#
_cell.length_a   1.000
_cell.length_b   1.000
_cell.length_c   1.000
_cell.angle_alpha   90.00
_cell.angle_beta   90.00
_cell.angle_gamma   90.00
#
_symmetry.space_group_name_H-M   'P 1'
#
loop_
_entity.id
_entity.type
_entity.pdbx_description
1 polymer ?
#
loop_
_entity_poly.entity_id
_entity_poly.type
_entity_poly.pdbx_seq_one_letter_code
_entity_poly.pdbx_strand_id
1 'polypeptide(L)'
;MKLLYDYHTHTVFSHGLGTIEENVIVAKQKGLSEIAITDHGFEHLAYPVKRKKLKIMREECDRLTKKYGIKVLLGIEANLLDKTGRIDIIEEDKKYLDIILMGYHKLVKLKPKQLWFSLKTKLLKTKKQIEENTDAYINAINKYNIKVLTHLNYGIKVNIKRLAKACKEKGVLIELNGKRINFNKEEIDYMKEIDTKFIVNSDAHRPKKVGETNIGFNFIIKNNIKFSNVVNIG
;
A
#
# COMPACT_ATOMS: atom_id res chain seq x y z
N MET A 1 8.29 3.58 21.82
CA MET A 1 7.84 2.77 20.68
C MET A 1 8.20 3.48 19.40
N LYS A 2 8.89 2.78 18.50
CA LYS A 2 9.48 3.31 17.26
C LYS A 2 9.03 2.49 16.07
N LEU A 3 9.07 3.09 14.88
CA LEU A 3 8.89 2.39 13.63
C LEU A 3 10.13 1.53 13.34
N LEU A 4 9.95 0.28 12.93
CA LEU A 4 11.04 -0.63 12.58
C LEU A 4 11.32 -0.65 11.08
N TYR A 5 10.27 -0.57 10.26
CA TYR A 5 10.36 -0.55 8.81
C TYR A 5 9.19 0.21 8.17
N ASP A 6 9.42 0.75 6.98
CA ASP A 6 8.45 1.54 6.20
C ASP A 6 8.31 0.96 4.79
N TYR A 7 7.14 0.41 4.47
CA TYR A 7 6.91 -0.31 3.21
C TYR A 7 6.15 0.49 2.16
N HIS A 8 5.77 1.74 2.45
CA HIS A 8 5.08 2.60 1.48
C HIS A 8 5.89 3.87 1.24
N THR A 9 6.82 3.82 0.28
CA THR A 9 7.64 4.96 -0.10
C THR A 9 7.76 5.08 -1.62
N HIS A 10 7.80 6.31 -2.11
CA HIS A 10 7.81 6.66 -3.53
C HIS A 10 9.10 7.41 -3.88
N THR A 11 9.52 7.27 -5.13
CA THR A 11 10.76 7.85 -5.66
C THR A 11 10.52 8.54 -7.00
N VAL A 12 11.59 9.08 -7.60
CA VAL A 12 11.59 9.65 -8.95
C VAL A 12 11.19 8.67 -10.05
N PHE A 13 11.07 7.37 -9.76
CA PHE A 13 10.53 6.40 -10.71
C PHE A 13 9.00 6.51 -10.89
N SER A 14 8.30 7.21 -9.98
CA SER A 14 6.90 7.60 -10.13
C SER A 14 6.64 9.06 -9.69
N HIS A 15 5.99 9.26 -8.54
CA HIS A 15 5.49 10.53 -8.02
C HIS A 15 6.34 11.07 -6.85
N GLY A 16 7.41 10.38 -6.48
CA GLY A 16 8.38 10.85 -5.50
C GLY A 16 9.37 11.87 -6.08
N LEU A 17 9.97 12.67 -5.20
CA LEU A 17 10.94 13.71 -5.56
C LEU A 17 12.41 13.33 -5.27
N GLY A 18 12.65 12.12 -4.78
CA GLY A 18 13.99 11.65 -4.43
C GLY A 18 14.33 10.28 -5.02
N THR A 19 15.62 9.98 -5.06
CA THR A 19 16.18 8.70 -5.48
C THR A 19 15.92 7.61 -4.43
N ILE A 20 16.12 6.34 -4.84
CA ILE A 20 16.09 5.21 -3.90
C ILE A 20 17.15 5.41 -2.79
N GLU A 21 18.36 5.83 -3.16
CA GLU A 21 19.46 6.04 -2.20
C GLU A 21 19.15 7.12 -1.17
N GLU A 22 18.52 8.24 -1.56
CA GLU A 22 18.10 9.28 -0.61
C GLU A 22 17.04 8.76 0.37
N ASN A 23 16.07 7.97 -0.09
CA ASN A 23 15.10 7.32 0.81
C ASN A 23 15.79 6.36 1.79
N VAL A 24 16.76 5.57 1.31
CA VAL A 24 17.54 4.62 2.12
C VAL A 24 18.39 5.33 3.18
N ILE A 25 19.04 6.44 2.82
CA ILE A 25 19.83 7.25 3.75
C ILE A 25 18.93 7.78 4.89
N VAL A 26 17.77 8.35 4.56
CA VAL A 26 16.85 8.87 5.58
C VAL A 26 16.29 7.74 6.45
N ALA A 27 15.93 6.59 5.87
CA ALA A 27 15.48 5.42 6.63
C ALA A 27 16.52 4.97 7.65
N LYS A 28 17.79 4.88 7.24
CA LYS A 28 18.90 4.52 8.14
C LYS A 28 19.11 5.57 9.23
N GLN A 29 19.06 6.85 8.90
CA GLN A 29 19.16 7.95 9.88
C GLN A 29 18.04 7.89 10.93
N LYS A 30 16.85 7.42 10.55
CA LYS A 30 15.71 7.20 11.46
C LYS A 30 15.74 5.85 12.18
N GLY A 31 16.79 5.04 11.97
CA GLY A 31 16.98 3.76 12.64
C GLY A 31 16.08 2.64 12.13
N LEU A 32 15.54 2.75 10.92
CA LEU A 32 14.78 1.66 10.29
C LEU A 32 15.72 0.52 9.89
N SER A 33 15.29 -0.71 10.10
CA SER A 33 16.01 -1.93 9.69
C SER A 33 15.66 -2.36 8.26
N GLU A 34 14.47 -2.00 7.78
CA GLU A 34 14.01 -2.27 6.42
C GLU A 34 13.23 -1.09 5.82
N ILE A 35 13.25 -0.96 4.50
CA ILE A 35 12.42 -0.04 3.71
C ILE A 35 11.95 -0.74 2.44
N ALA A 36 10.73 -0.45 1.97
CA ALA A 36 10.32 -0.83 0.62
C ALA A 36 10.11 0.38 -0.29
N ILE A 37 10.61 0.26 -1.51
CA ILE A 37 10.32 1.17 -2.62
C ILE A 37 9.09 0.65 -3.34
N THR A 38 7.98 1.37 -3.27
CA THR A 38 6.66 0.93 -3.74
C THR A 38 6.00 2.02 -4.56
N ASP A 39 6.75 2.48 -5.57
CA ASP A 39 6.27 3.42 -6.57
C ASP A 39 4.97 2.96 -7.26
N HIS A 40 4.20 3.91 -7.78
CA HIS A 40 2.89 3.65 -8.37
C HIS A 40 2.91 2.64 -9.52
N GLY A 41 1.85 1.85 -9.62
CA GLY A 41 1.66 0.85 -10.66
C GLY A 41 1.65 1.41 -12.09
N PHE A 42 1.91 0.51 -13.03
CA PHE A 42 2.23 0.79 -14.43
C PHE A 42 1.10 1.44 -15.24
N GLU A 43 -0.16 1.30 -14.83
CA GLU A 43 -1.30 1.89 -15.53
C GLU A 43 -1.69 3.27 -14.96
N HIS A 44 -0.94 3.82 -13.99
CA HIS A 44 -1.18 5.18 -13.52
C HIS A 44 -0.96 6.21 -14.66
N LEU A 45 -1.89 7.16 -14.84
CA LEU A 45 -1.86 8.09 -15.98
C LEU A 45 -0.81 9.19 -15.85
N ALA A 46 -0.65 9.77 -14.65
CA ALA A 46 0.30 10.86 -14.43
C ALA A 46 1.73 10.36 -14.10
N TYR A 47 1.84 9.35 -13.24
CA TYR A 47 3.11 8.91 -12.66
C TYR A 47 3.32 7.39 -12.74
N PRO A 48 3.23 6.76 -13.93
CA PRO A 48 3.48 5.32 -14.02
C PRO A 48 4.96 5.00 -13.86
N VAL A 49 5.28 3.99 -13.05
CA VAL A 49 6.56 3.29 -13.21
C VAL A 49 6.64 2.71 -14.62
N LYS A 50 7.77 2.88 -15.30
CA LYS A 50 8.01 2.22 -16.59
C LYS A 50 8.52 0.80 -16.34
N ARG A 51 7.83 -0.26 -16.78
CA ARG A 51 8.26 -1.67 -16.59
C ARG A 51 9.73 -1.94 -16.91
N LYS A 52 10.26 -1.34 -17.98
CA LYS A 52 11.69 -1.43 -18.35
C LYS A 52 12.68 -0.93 -17.29
N LYS A 53 12.20 -0.19 -16.28
CA LYS A 53 12.99 0.31 -15.15
C LYS A 53 13.03 -0.65 -13.95
N LEU A 54 12.20 -1.69 -13.91
CA LEU A 54 12.21 -2.65 -12.79
C LEU A 54 13.58 -3.29 -12.58
N LYS A 55 14.28 -3.65 -13.67
CA LYS A 55 15.62 -4.23 -13.59
C LYS A 55 16.61 -3.28 -12.89
N ILE A 56 16.68 -2.02 -13.32
CA ILE A 56 17.61 -1.05 -12.71
C ILE A 56 17.19 -0.68 -11.28
N MET A 57 15.89 -0.60 -10.99
CA MET A 57 15.40 -0.41 -9.62
C MET A 57 15.81 -1.57 -8.72
N ARG A 58 15.72 -2.81 -9.21
CA ARG A 58 16.11 -4.00 -8.45
C ARG A 58 17.60 -3.97 -8.15
N GLU A 59 18.43 -3.80 -9.18
CA GLU A 59 19.89 -3.74 -9.04
C GLU A 59 20.31 -2.66 -8.05
N GLU A 60 19.62 -1.51 -8.07
CA GLU A 60 19.88 -0.40 -7.15
C GLU A 60 19.51 -0.75 -5.70
N CYS A 61 18.34 -1.33 -5.45
CA CYS A 61 17.97 -1.78 -4.12
C CYS A 61 18.93 -2.87 -3.57
N ASP A 62 19.39 -3.79 -4.41
CA ASP A 62 20.36 -4.83 -4.01
C ASP A 62 21.72 -4.22 -3.66
N ARG A 63 22.19 -3.26 -4.48
CA ARG A 63 23.41 -2.49 -4.23
C ARG A 63 23.32 -1.74 -2.92
N LEU A 64 22.21 -1.04 -2.68
CA LEU A 64 21.99 -0.24 -1.48
C LEU A 64 21.83 -1.08 -0.22
N THR A 65 21.22 -2.26 -0.35
CA THR A 65 21.15 -3.23 0.75
C THR A 65 22.54 -3.62 1.22
N LYS A 66 23.45 -3.94 0.29
CA LYS A 66 24.85 -4.26 0.61
C LYS A 66 25.62 -3.04 1.13
N LYS A 67 25.45 -1.87 0.51
CA LYS A 67 26.19 -0.65 0.84
C LYS A 67 25.86 -0.12 2.23
N TYR A 68 24.59 -0.14 2.62
CA TYR A 68 24.11 0.51 3.84
C TYR A 68 23.73 -0.47 4.95
N GLY A 69 23.68 -1.78 4.70
CA GLY A 69 23.32 -2.78 5.71
C GLY A 69 21.88 -2.66 6.22
N ILE A 70 21.00 -2.03 5.45
CA ILE A 70 19.56 -1.92 5.67
C ILE A 70 18.88 -2.71 4.56
N LYS A 71 17.83 -3.49 4.86
CA LYS A 71 17.14 -4.26 3.82
C LYS A 71 16.30 -3.32 2.95
N VAL A 72 16.57 -3.30 1.65
CA VAL A 72 15.84 -2.46 0.68
C VAL A 72 15.01 -3.37 -0.23
N LEU A 73 13.71 -3.44 0.04
CA LEU A 73 12.76 -4.20 -0.76
C LEU A 73 12.36 -3.39 -2.01
N LEU A 74 12.24 -4.08 -3.15
CA LEU A 74 11.57 -3.53 -4.31
C LEU A 74 10.13 -4.04 -4.36
N GLY A 75 9.18 -3.15 -4.49
CA GLY A 75 7.78 -3.47 -4.69
C GLY A 75 7.10 -2.49 -5.62
N ILE A 76 5.78 -2.63 -5.73
CA ILE A 76 4.91 -1.73 -6.49
C ILE A 76 3.65 -1.48 -5.66
N GLU A 77 3.17 -0.25 -5.66
CA GLU A 77 1.81 0.08 -5.25
C GLU A 77 0.87 -0.12 -6.45
N ALA A 78 0.35 -1.33 -6.58
CA ALA A 78 -0.47 -1.74 -7.71
C ALA A 78 -1.84 -1.07 -7.70
N ASN A 79 -2.32 -0.74 -8.89
CA ASN A 79 -3.64 -0.16 -9.09
C ASN A 79 -4.70 -1.27 -9.15
N LEU A 80 -5.76 -1.18 -8.35
CA LEU A 80 -6.96 -1.99 -8.55
C LEU A 80 -7.70 -1.52 -9.82
N LEU A 81 -7.74 -2.37 -10.85
CA LEU A 81 -8.19 -1.96 -12.18
C LEU A 81 -9.67 -2.18 -12.46
N ASP A 82 -10.28 -3.21 -11.87
CA ASP A 82 -11.68 -3.55 -12.15
C ASP A 82 -12.32 -4.46 -11.09
N LYS A 83 -13.64 -4.67 -11.23
CA LYS A 83 -14.46 -5.52 -10.35
C LYS A 83 -14.01 -6.98 -10.24
N THR A 84 -13.22 -7.48 -11.19
CA THR A 84 -12.72 -8.87 -11.16
C THR A 84 -11.48 -9.01 -10.28
N GLY A 85 -11.02 -7.90 -9.66
CA GLY A 85 -9.84 -7.86 -8.83
C GLY A 85 -8.55 -7.83 -9.62
N ARG A 86 -8.57 -7.49 -10.91
CA ARG A 86 -7.34 -7.36 -11.69
C ARG A 86 -6.51 -6.18 -11.20
N ILE A 87 -5.20 -6.39 -11.06
CA ILE A 87 -4.21 -5.33 -10.80
C ILE A 87 -3.31 -5.15 -12.02
N ASP A 88 -2.46 -4.13 -12.03
CA ASP A 88 -1.57 -3.81 -13.15
C ASP A 88 -0.22 -4.55 -13.16
N ILE A 89 -0.08 -5.64 -12.40
CA ILE A 89 1.12 -6.50 -12.40
C ILE A 89 0.92 -7.70 -13.33
N ILE A 90 1.92 -8.00 -14.16
CA ILE A 90 1.99 -9.21 -15.00
C ILE A 90 3.01 -10.21 -14.45
N GLU A 91 3.00 -11.47 -14.92
CA GLU A 91 3.88 -12.53 -14.41
C GLU A 91 5.38 -12.17 -14.53
N GLU A 92 5.75 -11.49 -15.62
CA GLU A 92 7.12 -11.07 -15.90
C GLU A 92 7.65 -10.02 -14.91
N ASP A 93 6.76 -9.25 -14.28
CA ASP A 93 7.12 -8.25 -13.28
C ASP A 93 7.54 -8.93 -11.96
N LYS A 94 6.91 -10.07 -11.62
CA LYS A 94 7.05 -10.71 -10.29
C LYS A 94 8.47 -11.11 -9.94
N LYS A 95 9.30 -11.45 -10.93
CA LYS A 95 10.71 -11.84 -10.69
C LYS A 95 11.58 -10.70 -10.11
N TYR A 96 11.10 -9.47 -10.15
CA TYR A 96 11.80 -8.30 -9.58
C TYR A 96 11.24 -7.87 -8.23
N LEU A 97 10.01 -8.25 -7.89
CA LEU A 97 9.26 -7.67 -6.77
C LEU A 97 9.32 -8.56 -5.53
N ASP A 98 9.79 -7.99 -4.43
CA ASP A 98 9.77 -8.60 -3.11
C ASP A 98 8.40 -8.45 -2.43
N ILE A 99 7.69 -7.36 -2.73
CA ILE A 99 6.43 -7.01 -2.06
C ILE A 99 5.45 -6.33 -3.02
N ILE A 100 4.16 -6.66 -2.88
CA ILE A 100 3.07 -6.01 -3.62
C ILE A 100 2.17 -5.28 -2.61
N LEU A 101 2.05 -3.97 -2.79
CA LEU A 101 1.02 -3.13 -2.21
C LEU A 101 -0.12 -2.99 -3.23
N MET A 102 -1.34 -2.77 -2.77
CA MET A 102 -2.45 -2.52 -3.68
C MET A 102 -3.45 -1.51 -3.10
N GLY A 103 -3.84 -0.55 -3.93
CA GLY A 103 -4.83 0.46 -3.58
C GLY A 103 -5.72 0.85 -4.76
N TYR A 104 -6.69 1.71 -4.50
CA TYR A 104 -7.46 2.37 -5.56
C TYR A 104 -6.87 3.75 -5.85
N HIS A 105 -6.67 4.04 -7.13
CA HIS A 105 -6.17 5.34 -7.58
C HIS A 105 -7.12 5.93 -8.63
N LYS A 106 -7.31 7.25 -8.59
CA LYS A 106 -8.27 7.95 -9.45
C LYS A 106 -7.80 8.10 -10.90
N LEU A 107 -6.49 8.12 -11.13
CA LEU A 107 -5.88 8.43 -12.42
C LEU A 107 -5.22 7.17 -12.99
N VAL A 108 -6.04 6.19 -13.38
CA VAL A 108 -5.57 4.92 -13.95
C VAL A 108 -6.08 4.80 -15.38
N LYS A 109 -5.23 4.29 -16.27
CA LYS A 109 -5.59 3.99 -17.65
C LYS A 109 -6.48 2.76 -17.67
N LEU A 110 -7.72 2.95 -18.08
CA LEU A 110 -8.74 1.91 -18.06
C LEU A 110 -9.19 1.57 -19.48
N LYS A 111 -9.34 0.27 -19.77
CA LYS A 111 -10.02 -0.21 -20.97
C LYS A 111 -11.52 0.17 -20.90
N PRO A 112 -12.25 0.26 -22.03
CA PRO A 112 -13.65 0.72 -22.04
C PRO A 112 -14.58 0.00 -21.05
N LYS A 113 -14.42 -1.32 -20.88
CA LYS A 113 -15.21 -2.12 -19.90
C LYS A 113 -14.91 -1.77 -18.44
N GLN A 114 -13.72 -1.25 -18.15
CA GLN A 114 -13.28 -0.86 -16.80
C GLN A 114 -13.66 0.58 -16.45
N LEU A 115 -13.84 1.43 -17.48
CA LEU A 115 -14.30 2.81 -17.31
C LEU A 115 -15.65 2.87 -16.59
N TRP A 116 -16.58 1.97 -16.93
CA TRP A 116 -17.88 1.86 -16.26
C TRP A 116 -17.77 1.54 -14.76
N PHE A 117 -16.83 0.65 -14.40
CA PHE A 117 -16.55 0.37 -13.00
C PHE A 117 -16.04 1.64 -12.31
N SER A 118 -15.00 2.28 -12.83
CA SER A 118 -14.41 3.49 -12.23
C SER A 118 -15.37 4.67 -12.13
N LEU A 119 -16.24 4.89 -13.12
CA LEU A 119 -17.24 5.96 -13.07
C LEU A 119 -18.27 5.71 -11.97
N LYS A 120 -18.78 4.47 -11.85
CA LYS A 120 -19.75 4.12 -10.81
C LYS A 120 -19.12 4.15 -9.42
N THR A 121 -17.92 3.60 -9.25
CA THR A 121 -17.22 3.60 -7.95
C THR A 121 -16.94 5.01 -7.45
N LYS A 122 -16.68 5.95 -8.37
CA LYS A 122 -16.41 7.37 -8.06
C LYS A 122 -17.67 8.16 -7.71
N LEU A 123 -18.78 7.92 -8.41
CA LEU A 123 -19.99 8.74 -8.30
C LEU A 123 -21.02 8.18 -7.31
N LEU A 124 -21.07 6.87 -7.12
CA LEU A 124 -22.12 6.21 -6.34
C LEU A 124 -21.55 5.61 -5.06
N LYS A 125 -22.07 6.04 -3.91
CA LYS A 125 -21.75 5.48 -2.59
C LYS A 125 -22.88 4.59 -2.05
N THR A 126 -23.59 3.92 -2.96
CA THR A 126 -24.69 3.03 -2.60
C THR A 126 -24.16 1.76 -1.94
N LYS A 127 -24.99 1.09 -1.12
CA LYS A 127 -24.63 -0.19 -0.50
C LYS A 127 -24.16 -1.21 -1.55
N LYS A 128 -24.85 -1.30 -2.69
CA LYS A 128 -24.46 -2.18 -3.81
C LYS A 128 -23.05 -1.87 -4.33
N GLN A 129 -22.73 -0.58 -4.54
CA GLN A 129 -21.41 -0.21 -5.05
C GLN A 129 -20.31 -0.50 -4.03
N ILE A 130 -20.58 -0.29 -2.75
CA ILE A 130 -19.64 -0.61 -1.66
C ILE A 130 -19.33 -2.10 -1.64
N GLU A 131 -20.34 -2.96 -1.80
CA GLU A 131 -20.13 -4.41 -1.87
C GLU A 131 -19.37 -4.82 -3.14
N GLU A 132 -19.68 -4.25 -4.30
CA GLU A 132 -18.93 -4.50 -5.54
C GLU A 132 -17.46 -4.08 -5.43
N ASN A 133 -17.18 -2.95 -4.76
CA ASN A 133 -15.81 -2.53 -4.48
C ASN A 133 -15.11 -3.53 -3.55
N THR A 134 -15.78 -3.94 -2.47
CA THR A 134 -15.26 -4.96 -1.55
C THR A 134 -14.93 -6.26 -2.27
N ASP A 135 -15.81 -6.75 -3.13
CA ASP A 135 -15.58 -7.97 -3.90
C ASP A 135 -14.38 -7.83 -4.83
N ALA A 136 -14.18 -6.65 -5.43
CA ALA A 136 -13.00 -6.37 -6.25
C ALA A 136 -11.69 -6.50 -5.44
N TYR A 137 -11.63 -5.93 -4.23
CA TYR A 137 -10.48 -6.09 -3.33
C TYR A 137 -10.27 -7.55 -2.92
N ILE A 138 -11.34 -8.25 -2.54
CA ILE A 138 -11.28 -9.66 -2.12
C ILE A 138 -10.79 -10.55 -3.27
N ASN A 139 -11.28 -10.31 -4.49
CA ASN A 139 -10.82 -11.02 -5.69
C ASN A 139 -9.33 -10.77 -5.96
N ALA A 140 -8.85 -9.54 -5.74
CA ALA A 140 -7.45 -9.20 -5.92
C ALA A 140 -6.55 -9.94 -4.92
N ILE A 141 -6.89 -9.93 -3.62
CA ILE A 141 -6.09 -10.65 -2.60
C ILE A 141 -6.13 -12.17 -2.78
N ASN A 142 -7.17 -12.71 -3.42
CA ASN A 142 -7.24 -14.13 -3.76
C ASN A 142 -6.38 -14.50 -4.96
N LYS A 143 -6.18 -13.57 -5.89
CA LYS A 143 -5.51 -13.80 -7.17
C LYS A 143 -4.01 -13.46 -7.16
N TYR A 144 -3.61 -12.50 -6.35
CA TYR A 144 -2.24 -11.99 -6.30
C TYR A 144 -1.69 -12.09 -4.88
N ASN A 145 -0.37 -12.25 -4.75
CA ASN A 145 0.34 -12.26 -3.46
C ASN A 145 0.48 -10.84 -2.89
N ILE A 146 -0.66 -10.20 -2.60
CA ILE A 146 -0.71 -8.83 -2.06
C ILE A 146 -0.36 -8.88 -0.58
N LYS A 147 0.62 -8.08 -0.16
CA LYS A 147 1.02 -8.02 1.24
C LYS A 147 0.26 -6.97 2.04
N VAL A 148 -0.07 -5.83 1.42
CA VAL A 148 -0.66 -4.67 2.09
C VAL A 148 -1.72 -4.04 1.21
N LEU A 149 -2.89 -3.74 1.79
CA LEU A 149 -3.89 -2.86 1.17
C LEU A 149 -3.66 -1.41 1.60
N THR A 150 -3.42 -0.53 0.64
CA THR A 150 -3.06 0.87 0.89
C THR A 150 -4.28 1.77 0.99
N HIS A 151 -4.18 2.80 1.85
CA HIS A 151 -5.14 3.90 2.04
C HIS A 151 -6.63 3.56 1.81
N LEU A 152 -7.11 2.45 2.40
CA LEU A 152 -8.50 2.01 2.28
C LEU A 152 -9.50 3.13 2.60
N ASN A 153 -10.66 3.09 1.93
CA ASN A 153 -11.69 4.13 1.98
C ASN A 153 -11.27 5.51 1.41
N TYR A 154 -10.07 5.64 0.82
CA TYR A 154 -9.68 6.81 0.02
C TYR A 154 -10.12 6.65 -1.43
N GLY A 155 -10.85 7.63 -1.95
CA GLY A 155 -11.39 7.60 -3.31
C GLY A 155 -12.67 6.77 -3.45
N ILE A 156 -12.66 5.51 -3.02
CA ILE A 156 -13.82 4.60 -3.04
C ILE A 156 -14.09 4.01 -1.66
N LYS A 157 -15.36 3.71 -1.36
CA LYS A 157 -15.77 3.06 -0.10
C LYS A 157 -15.86 1.55 -0.26
N VAL A 158 -15.48 0.82 0.79
CA VAL A 158 -15.58 -0.63 0.89
C VAL A 158 -16.22 -1.01 2.23
N ASN A 159 -16.89 -2.16 2.26
CA ASN A 159 -17.31 -2.82 3.49
C ASN A 159 -16.06 -3.34 4.23
N ILE A 160 -15.58 -2.54 5.21
CA ILE A 160 -14.37 -2.86 5.97
C ILE A 160 -14.51 -4.14 6.78
N LYS A 161 -15.70 -4.45 7.32
CA LYS A 161 -15.90 -5.67 8.12
C LYS A 161 -15.65 -6.91 7.27
N ARG A 162 -16.25 -6.99 6.07
CA ARG A 162 -16.01 -8.09 5.11
C ARG A 162 -14.56 -8.14 4.66
N LEU A 163 -13.99 -6.99 4.28
CA LEU A 163 -12.63 -6.96 3.75
C LEU A 163 -11.59 -7.33 4.80
N ALA A 164 -11.71 -6.86 6.04
CA ALA A 164 -10.78 -7.18 7.12
C ALA A 164 -10.77 -8.66 7.48
N LYS A 165 -11.93 -9.32 7.44
CA LYS A 165 -12.02 -10.78 7.61
C LYS A 165 -11.22 -11.51 6.52
N ALA A 166 -11.41 -11.13 5.26
CA ALA A 166 -10.68 -11.71 4.14
C ALA A 166 -9.16 -11.43 4.23
N CYS A 167 -8.76 -10.22 4.65
CA CYS A 167 -7.37 -9.88 4.90
C CYS A 167 -6.75 -10.77 5.98
N LYS A 168 -7.45 -11.01 7.09
CA LYS A 168 -6.98 -11.89 8.17
C LYS A 168 -6.77 -13.32 7.67
N GLU A 169 -7.74 -13.88 6.95
CA GLU A 169 -7.66 -15.25 6.40
C GLU A 169 -6.50 -15.41 5.41
N LYS A 170 -6.14 -14.34 4.68
CA LYS A 170 -5.08 -14.35 3.67
C LYS A 170 -3.74 -13.81 4.17
N GLY A 171 -3.63 -13.36 5.42
CA GLY A 171 -2.42 -12.74 5.95
C GLY A 171 -2.04 -11.40 5.29
N VAL A 172 -3.03 -10.70 4.73
CA VAL A 172 -2.87 -9.36 4.12
C VAL A 172 -3.02 -8.31 5.21
N LEU A 173 -2.10 -7.34 5.21
CA LEU A 173 -2.06 -6.27 6.19
C LEU A 173 -2.94 -5.10 5.74
N ILE A 174 -3.62 -4.45 6.70
CA ILE A 174 -4.33 -3.19 6.46
C ILE A 174 -3.43 -2.03 6.83
N GLU A 175 -3.24 -1.10 5.90
CA GLU A 175 -2.40 0.07 6.12
C GLU A 175 -3.08 1.13 7.02
N LEU A 176 -2.35 1.58 8.04
CA LEU A 176 -2.58 2.81 8.78
C LEU A 176 -1.65 3.88 8.18
N ASN A 177 -2.12 4.51 7.11
CA ASN A 177 -1.31 5.37 6.25
C ASN A 177 -0.94 6.71 6.93
N GLY A 178 0.32 7.13 6.78
CA GLY A 178 0.91 8.30 7.41
C GLY A 178 0.38 9.65 6.94
N LYS A 179 -0.47 9.68 5.89
CA LYS A 179 -1.15 10.89 5.41
C LYS A 179 -2.63 10.94 5.77
N ARG A 180 -3.32 9.79 5.76
CA ARG A 180 -4.78 9.73 5.93
C ARG A 180 -5.23 8.35 6.37
N ILE A 181 -6.20 8.30 7.27
CA ILE A 181 -6.86 7.06 7.72
C ILE A 181 -8.36 7.32 7.70
N ASN A 182 -9.12 6.48 7.00
CA ASN A 182 -10.52 6.73 6.65
C ASN A 182 -11.47 5.65 7.21
N PHE A 183 -11.24 5.24 8.46
CA PHE A 183 -12.08 4.30 9.20
C PHE A 183 -12.96 5.00 10.24
N ASN A 184 -14.19 4.51 10.43
CA ASN A 184 -15.07 4.93 11.51
C ASN A 184 -14.91 4.03 12.75
N LYS A 185 -15.55 4.42 13.87
CA LYS A 185 -15.43 3.71 15.14
C LYS A 185 -15.88 2.24 15.06
N GLU A 186 -17.02 1.97 14.41
CA GLU A 186 -17.54 0.60 14.28
C GLU A 186 -16.62 -0.31 13.45
N GLU A 187 -16.01 0.23 12.40
CA GLU A 187 -15.04 -0.49 11.58
C GLU A 187 -13.79 -0.84 12.40
N ILE A 188 -13.31 0.11 13.21
CA ILE A 188 -12.13 -0.07 14.06
C ILE A 188 -12.40 -1.09 15.17
N ASP A 189 -13.54 -0.97 15.84
CA ASP A 189 -13.94 -1.88 16.91
C ASP A 189 -14.10 -3.31 16.38
N TYR A 190 -14.68 -3.48 15.20
CA TYR A 190 -14.75 -4.80 14.55
C TYR A 190 -13.36 -5.34 14.17
N MET A 191 -12.48 -4.52 13.58
CA MET A 191 -11.13 -4.97 13.22
C MET A 191 -10.31 -5.39 14.44
N LYS A 192 -10.51 -4.72 15.59
CA LYS A 192 -9.95 -5.10 16.89
C LYS A 192 -10.49 -6.44 17.39
N GLU A 193 -11.81 -6.62 17.34
CA GLU A 193 -12.49 -7.85 17.76
C GLU A 193 -11.94 -9.08 17.03
N ILE A 194 -11.74 -8.96 15.71
CA ILE A 194 -11.21 -10.06 14.91
C ILE A 194 -9.68 -10.14 14.91
N ASP A 195 -8.95 -9.39 15.73
CA ASP A 195 -7.48 -9.39 15.76
C ASP A 195 -6.81 -9.12 14.39
N THR A 196 -7.29 -8.12 13.67
CA THR A 196 -6.72 -7.70 12.38
C THR A 196 -5.27 -7.24 12.55
N LYS A 197 -4.39 -7.61 11.61
CA LYS A 197 -3.02 -7.12 11.56
C LYS A 197 -2.89 -5.88 10.67
N PHE A 198 -2.22 -4.88 11.21
CA PHE A 198 -2.01 -3.57 10.63
C PHE A 198 -0.53 -3.34 10.33
N ILE A 199 -0.27 -2.41 9.41
CA ILE A 199 1.06 -1.87 9.15
C ILE A 199 0.97 -0.35 9.08
N VAL A 200 1.94 0.35 9.64
CA VAL A 200 2.00 1.82 9.60
C VAL A 200 3.06 2.24 8.60
N ASN A 201 2.70 2.97 7.54
CA ASN A 201 3.68 3.43 6.55
C ASN A 201 3.58 4.93 6.32
N SER A 202 4.65 5.58 5.87
CA SER A 202 4.67 7.04 5.68
C SER A 202 3.97 7.51 4.41
N ASP A 203 3.91 6.66 3.37
CA ASP A 203 3.52 7.05 2.01
C ASP A 203 4.41 8.22 1.51
N ALA A 204 5.70 8.17 1.85
CA ALA A 204 6.62 9.27 1.58
C ALA A 204 6.81 9.51 0.08
N HIS A 205 6.61 10.76 -0.36
CA HIS A 205 6.94 11.22 -1.72
C HIS A 205 8.16 12.17 -1.75
N ARG A 206 8.81 12.33 -0.59
CA ARG A 206 10.04 13.10 -0.42
C ARG A 206 10.91 12.35 0.57
N PRO A 207 12.24 12.25 0.37
CA PRO A 207 13.12 11.51 1.27
C PRO A 207 12.92 11.88 2.75
N LYS A 208 12.85 13.18 3.08
CA LYS A 208 12.64 13.65 4.46
C LYS A 208 11.37 13.13 5.14
N LYS A 209 10.38 12.65 4.36
CA LYS A 209 9.11 12.11 4.85
C LYS A 209 9.14 10.60 5.08
N VAL A 210 10.18 9.88 4.65
CA VAL A 210 10.33 8.45 4.94
C VAL A 210 10.29 8.24 6.46
N GLY A 211 9.51 7.27 6.93
CA GLY A 211 9.30 7.01 8.36
C GLY A 211 8.50 8.07 9.13
N GLU A 212 7.93 9.10 8.48
CA GLU A 212 7.03 10.05 9.13
C GLU A 212 5.63 9.45 9.28
N THR A 213 5.34 8.88 10.45
CA THR A 213 4.14 8.06 10.68
C THR A 213 3.27 8.53 11.85
N ASN A 214 3.43 9.79 12.30
CA ASN A 214 2.75 10.31 13.48
C ASN A 214 1.22 10.17 13.41
N ILE A 215 0.62 10.31 12.22
CA ILE A 215 -0.83 10.10 12.02
C ILE A 215 -1.23 8.67 12.39
N GLY A 216 -0.46 7.66 11.95
CA GLY A 216 -0.68 6.26 12.26
C GLY A 216 -0.52 5.96 13.76
N PHE A 217 0.56 6.43 14.38
CA PHE A 217 0.77 6.26 15.83
C PHE A 217 -0.33 6.92 16.67
N ASN A 218 -0.70 8.16 16.35
CA ASN A 218 -1.79 8.86 17.03
C ASN A 218 -3.12 8.13 16.85
N PHE A 219 -3.37 7.55 15.67
CA PHE A 219 -4.57 6.75 15.41
C PHE A 219 -4.61 5.47 16.25
N ILE A 220 -3.48 4.77 16.39
CA ILE A 220 -3.36 3.55 17.21
C ILE A 220 -3.68 3.87 18.67
N ILE A 221 -3.04 4.92 19.22
CA ILE A 221 -3.23 5.34 20.63
C ILE A 221 -4.68 5.78 20.86
N LYS A 222 -5.20 6.66 20.01
CA LYS A 222 -6.57 7.19 20.16
C LYS A 222 -7.64 6.11 20.17
N ASN A 223 -7.44 5.02 19.42
CA ASN A 223 -8.44 3.97 19.26
C ASN A 223 -8.14 2.71 20.09
N ASN A 224 -7.11 2.73 20.95
CA ASN A 224 -6.67 1.61 21.77
C ASN A 224 -6.43 0.33 20.93
N ILE A 225 -5.78 0.49 19.77
CA ILE A 225 -5.35 -0.67 18.96
C ILE A 225 -4.13 -1.29 19.66
N LYS A 226 -4.16 -2.60 19.91
CA LYS A 226 -3.05 -3.33 20.54
C LYS A 226 -1.79 -3.17 19.68
N PHE A 227 -0.66 -2.80 20.29
CA PHE A 227 0.59 -2.66 19.56
C PHE A 227 1.06 -3.97 18.92
N SER A 228 0.75 -5.12 19.53
CA SER A 228 0.97 -6.45 18.95
C SER A 228 0.18 -6.74 17.67
N ASN A 229 -0.78 -5.88 17.30
CA ASN A 229 -1.50 -5.97 16.04
C ASN A 229 -0.86 -5.13 14.94
N VAL A 230 0.15 -4.33 15.25
CA VAL A 230 0.86 -3.50 14.27
C VAL A 230 2.23 -4.13 14.06
N VAL A 231 2.48 -4.65 12.86
CA VAL A 231 3.61 -5.56 12.63
C VAL A 231 4.97 -4.88 12.68
N ASN A 232 5.02 -3.56 12.48
CA ASN A 232 6.25 -2.83 12.20
C ASN A 232 6.63 -1.78 13.25
N ILE A 233 6.21 -1.99 14.49
CA ILE A 233 6.54 -1.13 15.63
C ILE A 233 7.16 -1.95 16.77
N GLY A 234 8.10 -1.34 17.50
CA GLY A 234 8.80 -1.96 18.63
C GLY A 234 9.38 -0.96 19.61
#